data_AF-A0A357C788-F1
#
_entry.id   AF-A0A357C788-F1
#
_cell.length_a   1.000
_cell.length_b   1.000
_cell.length_c   1.000
_cell.angle_alpha   90.00
_cell.angle_beta   90.00
_cell.angle_gamma   90.00
#
_symmetry.space_group_name_H-M   'P 1'
#
loop_
_entity.id
_entity.type
_entity.pdbx_description
1 polymer ?
#
loop_
_entity_poly.entity_id
_entity_poly.type
_entity_poly.pdbx_seq_one_letter_code
_entity_poly.pdbx_strand_id
1 'polypeptide(L)'
;MLIGLFAGLTMLAQPDSSVGARFEKATFAGGCFWCTQHSFDKVKGVVSTTVGYTGGSKENPTYEEVSSGTTGHTGATEIVYDPSIVSYSELLDIFWRNIDPTTSNRQFFDSGTQHRTAIFYHNEEQKRLAEASKEKLQKSGRYNKPIVTEITKASKFYKAEEYHQQYYKKNASRYESYKNASGREQFLKKIWGDLSLTKNPANAQKELKNPSKEDLKKKLTPLQYKVTQQCGTEKAFDNEYWNNKREGIYVDIVSGEPLFSSLDKYDSGTGWPSFKKSLEPKNIIEKEDKKLFTKRTEVRSRNADSHLGHVFSDGPKPAGLRYCINSAALRFIPKENLEKEGYAEYLKLLK
;
A
#
# COMPACT_ATOMS: atom_id res chain seq x y z
N MET A 1 -23.74 -70.30 11.13
CA MET A 1 -22.95 -69.75 10.01
C MET A 1 -23.21 -68.24 9.99
N LEU A 2 -22.16 -67.44 10.26
CA LEU A 2 -22.24 -66.01 10.56
C LEU A 2 -22.69 -65.17 9.36
N ILE A 3 -23.59 -64.21 9.61
CA ILE A 3 -23.92 -63.08 8.73
C ILE A 3 -23.03 -61.90 9.15
N GLY A 4 -22.14 -61.44 8.27
CA GLY A 4 -21.28 -60.28 8.51
C GLY A 4 -21.88 -59.00 7.94
N LEU A 5 -22.22 -58.03 8.80
CA LEU A 5 -22.52 -56.65 8.41
C LEU A 5 -21.21 -55.90 8.09
N PHE A 6 -21.11 -55.36 6.88
CA PHE A 6 -20.11 -54.34 6.54
C PHE A 6 -20.68 -52.96 6.90
N ALA A 7 -20.13 -52.34 7.95
CA ALA A 7 -20.37 -50.93 8.26
C ALA A 7 -19.39 -50.05 7.46
N GLY A 8 -19.91 -49.32 6.48
CA GLY A 8 -19.15 -48.30 5.75
C GLY A 8 -18.91 -47.08 6.62
N LEU A 9 -17.65 -46.83 6.99
CA LEU A 9 -17.22 -45.64 7.69
C LEU A 9 -16.95 -44.53 6.65
N THR A 10 -17.90 -43.62 6.47
CA THR A 10 -17.71 -42.40 5.67
C THR A 10 -16.78 -41.45 6.41
N MET A 11 -15.51 -41.35 5.98
CA MET A 11 -14.62 -40.28 6.41
C MET A 11 -15.12 -38.94 5.84
N LEU A 12 -15.65 -38.09 6.71
CA LEU A 12 -15.85 -36.68 6.41
C LEU A 12 -14.47 -36.01 6.38
N ALA A 13 -14.01 -35.64 5.18
CA ALA A 13 -12.84 -34.78 5.01
C ALA A 13 -13.13 -33.43 5.67
N GLN A 14 -12.37 -33.08 6.70
CA GLN A 14 -12.38 -31.74 7.28
C GLN A 14 -11.70 -30.75 6.32
N PRO A 15 -12.21 -29.52 6.17
CA PRO A 15 -11.56 -28.51 5.37
C PRO A 15 -10.22 -28.13 6.00
N ASP A 16 -9.16 -28.34 5.23
CA ASP A 16 -7.78 -28.03 5.58
C ASP A 16 -7.66 -26.53 5.89
N SER A 17 -7.41 -26.22 7.17
CA SER A 17 -7.45 -24.87 7.74
C SER A 17 -6.04 -24.28 7.87
N SER A 18 -5.14 -24.57 6.94
CA SER A 18 -3.80 -23.97 6.89
C SER A 18 -3.66 -22.96 5.75
N VAL A 19 -4.23 -21.76 5.90
CA VAL A 19 -3.72 -20.60 5.16
C VAL A 19 -2.46 -20.13 5.88
N GLY A 20 -1.34 -20.82 5.65
CA GLY A 20 -0.03 -20.37 6.08
C GLY A 20 0.31 -19.05 5.36
N ALA A 21 0.84 -18.07 6.09
CA ALA A 21 1.31 -16.82 5.50
C ALA A 21 2.41 -17.13 4.47
N ARG A 22 2.06 -17.06 3.17
CA ARG A 22 3.02 -17.27 2.09
C ARG A 22 3.73 -15.94 1.84
N PHE A 23 5.01 -15.86 2.21
CA PHE A 23 5.83 -14.70 1.89
C PHE A 23 6.04 -14.58 0.37
N GLU A 24 6.11 -13.35 -0.11
CA GLU A 24 6.34 -13.01 -1.51
C GLU A 24 7.67 -12.27 -1.70
N LYS A 25 8.15 -12.22 -2.95
CA LYS A 25 9.40 -11.54 -3.33
C LYS A 25 9.13 -10.32 -4.20
N ALA A 26 9.84 -9.23 -3.94
CA ALA A 26 9.93 -8.06 -4.81
C ALA A 26 11.40 -7.73 -5.08
N THR A 27 11.74 -7.29 -6.29
CA THR A 27 13.13 -6.94 -6.62
C THR A 27 13.19 -5.59 -7.32
N PHE A 28 13.93 -4.66 -6.73
CA PHE A 28 14.05 -3.28 -7.21
C PHE A 28 15.51 -2.86 -7.37
N ALA A 29 15.82 -2.16 -8.46
CA ALA A 29 17.06 -1.43 -8.67
C ALA A 29 16.78 0.07 -8.64
N GLY A 30 17.46 0.79 -7.75
CA GLY A 30 17.24 2.21 -7.48
C GLY A 30 18.55 2.99 -7.36
N GLY A 31 19.56 2.61 -8.15
CA GLY A 31 20.92 3.15 -8.06
C GLY A 31 21.76 2.39 -7.04
N CYS A 32 22.46 3.09 -6.15
CA CYS A 32 23.14 2.46 -5.03
C CYS A 32 22.18 1.57 -4.20
N PHE A 33 22.43 0.26 -4.22
CA PHE A 33 21.64 -0.74 -3.51
C PHE A 33 21.68 -0.64 -1.98
N TRP A 34 22.69 0.01 -1.36
CA TRP A 34 22.72 0.25 0.09
C TRP A 34 21.59 1.19 0.51
N CYS A 35 21.38 2.18 -0.35
CA CYS A 35 20.34 3.17 -0.23
C CYS A 35 18.96 2.55 -0.45
N THR A 36 18.80 1.68 -1.46
CA THR A 36 17.56 0.93 -1.66
C THR A 36 17.27 0.01 -0.47
N GLN A 37 18.26 -0.75 0.02
CA GLN A 37 18.11 -1.60 1.20
C GLN A 37 17.67 -0.81 2.44
N HIS A 38 18.29 0.34 2.69
CA HIS A 38 17.92 1.21 3.80
C HIS A 38 16.44 1.63 3.77
N SER A 39 15.90 1.92 2.59
CA SER A 39 14.50 2.33 2.41
C SER A 39 13.49 1.24 2.77
N PHE A 40 13.87 -0.05 2.67
CA PHE A 40 12.97 -1.18 2.88
C PHE A 40 13.17 -1.89 4.23
N ASP A 41 14.36 -1.87 4.83
CA ASP A 41 14.67 -2.59 6.08
C ASP A 41 13.78 -2.24 7.27
N LYS A 42 13.17 -1.05 7.26
CA LYS A 42 12.34 -0.52 8.36
C LYS A 42 10.84 -0.63 8.08
N VAL A 43 10.46 -1.19 6.93
CA VAL A 43 9.05 -1.29 6.51
C VAL A 43 8.39 -2.45 7.25
N LYS A 44 7.28 -2.16 7.95
CA LYS A 44 6.52 -3.21 8.64
C LYS A 44 5.98 -4.19 7.60
N GLY A 45 6.24 -5.49 7.81
CA GLY A 45 5.85 -6.55 6.87
C GLY A 45 6.97 -6.96 5.90
N VAL A 46 8.07 -6.21 5.82
CA VAL A 46 9.30 -6.71 5.18
C VAL A 46 10.00 -7.66 6.15
N VAL A 47 10.20 -8.90 5.70
CA VAL A 47 10.82 -9.99 6.47
C VAL A 47 12.34 -9.95 6.33
N SER A 48 12.83 -9.74 5.11
CA SER A 48 14.27 -9.63 4.84
C SER A 48 14.56 -8.84 3.57
N THR A 49 15.72 -8.22 3.53
CA THR A 49 16.28 -7.60 2.32
C THR A 49 17.66 -8.20 2.04
N THR A 50 17.97 -8.40 0.75
CA THR A 50 19.27 -8.86 0.29
C THR A 50 19.72 -7.98 -0.86
N VAL A 51 20.92 -7.40 -0.78
CA VAL A 51 21.50 -6.65 -1.92
C VAL A 51 22.25 -7.59 -2.85
N GLY A 52 22.24 -7.29 -4.14
CA GLY A 52 22.81 -8.17 -5.16
C GLY A 52 22.76 -7.58 -6.56
N TYR A 53 22.97 -8.45 -7.53
CA TYR A 53 23.12 -8.13 -8.95
C TYR A 53 22.11 -8.92 -9.78
N THR A 54 21.42 -8.27 -10.70
CA THR A 54 20.46 -8.94 -11.60
C THR A 54 20.27 -8.14 -12.89
N GLY A 55 19.53 -8.70 -13.85
CA GLY A 55 19.23 -8.06 -15.13
C GLY A 55 20.40 -7.98 -16.13
N GLY A 56 21.51 -8.67 -15.87
CA GLY A 56 22.67 -8.80 -16.77
C GLY A 56 22.84 -10.22 -17.30
N SER A 57 23.94 -10.44 -18.03
CA SER A 57 24.24 -11.71 -18.70
C SER A 57 25.39 -12.50 -18.06
N LYS A 58 26.27 -11.85 -17.29
CA LYS A 58 27.41 -12.50 -16.65
C LYS A 58 26.93 -13.44 -15.54
N GLU A 59 27.41 -14.68 -15.55
CA GLU A 59 27.15 -15.59 -14.44
C GLU A 59 28.07 -15.31 -13.25
N ASN A 60 27.51 -15.37 -12.04
CA ASN A 60 28.21 -15.18 -10.76
C ASN A 60 29.13 -13.94 -10.74
N PRO A 61 28.62 -12.74 -11.07
CA PRO A 61 29.45 -11.55 -11.18
C PRO A 61 29.94 -11.06 -9.80
N THR A 62 31.15 -10.52 -9.74
CA THR A 62 31.66 -9.81 -8.55
C THR A 62 31.29 -8.33 -8.56
N TYR A 63 31.38 -7.65 -7.42
CA TYR A 63 31.16 -6.21 -7.35
C TYR A 63 32.05 -5.42 -8.32
N GLU A 64 33.32 -5.78 -8.48
CA GLU A 64 34.26 -5.11 -9.39
C GLU A 64 33.80 -5.24 -10.85
N GLU A 65 33.36 -6.44 -11.26
CA GLU A 65 32.87 -6.68 -12.61
C GLU A 65 31.56 -5.90 -12.87
N VAL A 66 30.63 -5.88 -11.91
CA VAL A 66 29.39 -5.10 -12.04
C VAL A 66 29.67 -3.60 -12.06
N SER A 67 30.56 -3.12 -11.21
CA SER A 67 30.94 -1.70 -11.12
C SER A 67 31.63 -1.20 -12.39
N SER A 68 32.25 -2.10 -13.16
CA SER A 68 32.82 -1.78 -14.47
C SER A 68 31.74 -1.48 -15.54
N GLY A 69 30.48 -1.84 -15.30
CA GLY A 69 29.35 -1.65 -16.21
C GLY A 69 29.28 -2.64 -17.38
N THR A 70 30.22 -3.59 -17.49
CA THR A 70 30.35 -4.50 -18.64
C THR A 70 29.45 -5.74 -18.57
N THR A 71 29.00 -6.11 -17.37
CA THR A 71 28.23 -7.34 -17.13
C THR A 71 26.74 -7.24 -17.50
N GLY A 72 26.26 -6.01 -17.74
CA GLY A 72 24.83 -5.69 -17.90
C GLY A 72 24.01 -5.74 -16.60
N HIS A 73 24.59 -6.22 -15.50
CA HIS A 73 23.90 -6.26 -14.21
C HIS A 73 23.71 -4.86 -13.63
N THR A 74 22.65 -4.71 -12.84
CA THR A 74 22.43 -3.55 -11.96
C THR A 74 22.43 -3.96 -10.50
N GLY A 75 22.85 -3.04 -9.64
CA GLY A 75 22.68 -3.18 -8.20
C GLY A 75 21.19 -3.16 -7.86
N ALA A 76 20.73 -4.25 -7.24
CA ALA A 76 19.33 -4.44 -6.87
C ALA A 76 19.19 -4.92 -5.43
N THR A 77 17.98 -4.77 -4.89
CA THR A 77 17.57 -5.33 -3.60
C THR A 77 16.43 -6.32 -3.82
N GLU A 78 16.62 -7.58 -3.40
CA GLU A 78 15.54 -8.55 -3.25
C GLU A 78 14.92 -8.40 -1.86
N ILE A 79 13.60 -8.32 -1.81
CA ILE A 79 12.80 -8.08 -0.61
C ILE A 79 11.86 -9.26 -0.46
N VAL A 80 11.92 -9.93 0.68
CA VAL A 80 10.91 -10.91 1.10
C VAL A 80 9.93 -10.19 2.02
N TYR A 81 8.64 -10.25 1.72
CA TYR A 81 7.60 -9.54 2.47
C TYR A 81 6.37 -10.42 2.73
N ASP A 82 5.63 -10.06 3.79
CA ASP A 82 4.33 -10.61 4.13
C ASP A 82 3.21 -9.80 3.45
N PRO A 83 2.55 -10.33 2.41
CA PRO A 83 1.48 -9.63 1.70
C PRO A 83 0.26 -9.33 2.57
N SER A 84 0.11 -9.97 3.73
CA SER A 84 -0.96 -9.66 4.69
C SER A 84 -0.68 -8.40 5.52
N ILE A 85 0.58 -7.93 5.56
CA ILE A 85 1.02 -6.77 6.34
C ILE A 85 1.38 -5.59 5.42
N VAL A 86 2.09 -5.85 4.32
CA VAL A 86 2.48 -4.84 3.32
C VAL A 86 2.24 -5.37 1.92
N SER A 87 1.53 -4.59 1.10
CA SER A 87 1.23 -4.94 -0.28
C SER A 87 2.38 -4.59 -1.22
N TYR A 88 2.42 -5.24 -2.39
CA TYR A 88 3.37 -4.89 -3.45
C TYR A 88 3.22 -3.43 -3.92
N SER A 89 2.00 -2.91 -3.98
CA SER A 89 1.73 -1.50 -4.31
C SER A 89 2.36 -0.53 -3.31
N GLU A 90 2.37 -0.87 -2.02
CA GLU A 90 3.05 -0.05 -1.00
C GLU A 90 4.57 -0.10 -1.17
N LEU A 91 5.13 -1.25 -1.55
CA LEU A 91 6.56 -1.36 -1.86
C LEU A 91 6.93 -0.52 -3.10
N LEU A 92 6.07 -0.48 -4.12
CA LEU A 92 6.22 0.39 -5.30
C LEU A 92 6.19 1.88 -4.90
N ASP A 93 5.24 2.29 -4.05
CA ASP A 93 5.15 3.68 -3.57
C ASP A 93 6.42 4.10 -2.80
N ILE A 94 6.98 3.21 -1.99
CA ILE A 94 8.26 3.43 -1.31
C ILE A 94 9.39 3.54 -2.34
N PHE A 95 9.45 2.62 -3.30
CA PHE A 95 10.45 2.65 -4.36
C PHE A 95 10.46 3.98 -5.11
N TRP A 96 9.32 4.42 -5.64
CA TRP A 96 9.19 5.66 -6.41
C TRP A 96 9.63 6.92 -5.66
N ARG A 97 9.44 6.95 -4.34
CA ARG A 97 9.82 8.07 -3.47
C ARG A 97 11.28 8.09 -3.06
N ASN A 98 12.06 7.07 -3.43
CA ASN A 98 13.46 6.94 -3.07
C ASN A 98 14.41 7.03 -4.28
N ILE A 99 13.88 7.30 -5.48
CA ILE A 99 14.63 7.37 -6.73
C ILE A 99 14.32 8.65 -7.53
N ASP A 100 15.17 8.95 -8.52
CA ASP A 100 14.84 9.81 -9.65
C ASP A 100 14.39 8.93 -10.84
N PRO A 101 13.08 8.77 -11.09
CA PRO A 101 12.58 7.89 -12.14
C PRO A 101 12.74 8.46 -13.55
N THR A 102 13.31 9.67 -13.70
CA THR A 102 13.43 10.39 -14.98
C THR A 102 14.82 10.32 -15.61
N THR A 103 15.75 9.61 -14.97
CA THR A 103 17.13 9.45 -15.45
C THR A 103 17.39 8.01 -15.85
N SER A 104 18.01 7.84 -17.02
CA SER A 104 18.48 6.54 -17.51
C SER A 104 19.93 6.32 -17.08
N ASN A 105 20.27 5.09 -16.67
CA ASN A 105 21.63 4.68 -16.28
C ASN A 105 22.32 5.64 -15.29
N ARG A 106 21.54 6.21 -14.37
CA ARG A 106 22.02 7.13 -13.35
C ARG A 106 21.03 7.16 -12.20
N GLN A 107 21.54 7.37 -10.99
CA GLN A 107 20.77 7.83 -9.85
C GLN A 107 21.58 8.83 -9.06
N PHE A 108 21.12 10.08 -9.09
CA PHE A 108 21.78 11.20 -8.43
C PHE A 108 23.25 11.31 -8.89
N PHE A 109 24.20 11.17 -7.97
CA PHE A 109 25.63 11.17 -8.26
C PHE A 109 26.12 9.90 -8.99
N ASP A 110 25.48 8.75 -8.76
CA ASP A 110 25.93 7.47 -9.33
C ASP A 110 25.54 7.37 -10.80
N SER A 111 26.51 7.10 -11.69
CA SER A 111 26.29 6.98 -13.13
C SER A 111 26.80 5.65 -13.66
N GLY A 112 26.06 5.07 -14.61
CA GLY A 112 26.37 3.78 -15.22
C GLY A 112 25.16 2.87 -15.29
N THR A 113 25.23 1.88 -16.18
CA THR A 113 24.16 0.87 -16.38
C THR A 113 23.90 0.06 -15.10
N GLN A 114 24.90 -0.05 -14.24
CA GLN A 114 24.83 -0.68 -12.93
C GLN A 114 24.04 0.12 -11.88
N HIS A 115 23.67 1.37 -12.21
CA HIS A 115 22.86 2.27 -11.39
C HIS A 115 21.53 2.62 -12.04
N ARG A 116 21.12 1.91 -13.10
CA ARG A 116 19.82 2.12 -13.74
C ARG A 116 18.67 1.79 -12.79
N THR A 117 17.53 2.44 -13.00
CA THR A 117 16.31 2.14 -12.24
C THR A 117 15.51 1.04 -12.94
N ALA A 118 15.14 0.01 -12.20
CA ALA A 118 14.35 -1.10 -12.73
C ALA A 118 13.48 -1.75 -11.65
N ILE A 119 12.30 -2.20 -12.07
CA ILE A 119 11.39 -3.07 -11.32
C ILE A 119 11.42 -4.45 -11.98
N PHE A 120 11.89 -5.45 -11.24
CA PHE A 120 11.99 -6.83 -11.69
C PHE A 120 10.80 -7.63 -11.17
N TYR A 121 9.77 -7.82 -12.01
CA TYR A 121 8.54 -8.49 -11.59
C TYR A 121 8.69 -10.02 -11.54
N HIS A 122 8.13 -10.65 -10.52
CA HIS A 122 8.17 -12.10 -10.30
C HIS A 122 6.92 -12.82 -10.83
N ASN A 123 5.84 -12.09 -11.09
CA ASN A 123 4.59 -12.61 -11.64
C ASN A 123 3.81 -11.50 -12.41
N GLU A 124 2.76 -11.89 -13.12
CA GLU A 124 1.95 -10.97 -13.94
C GLU A 124 1.21 -9.91 -13.12
N GLU A 125 0.83 -10.21 -11.87
CA GLU A 125 0.18 -9.23 -11.01
C GLU A 125 1.16 -8.12 -10.61
N GLN A 126 2.41 -8.47 -10.28
CA GLN A 126 3.45 -7.48 -10.03
C GLN A 126 3.76 -6.63 -11.26
N LYS A 127 3.75 -7.24 -12.46
CA LYS A 127 3.91 -6.49 -13.71
C LYS A 127 2.79 -5.46 -13.88
N ARG A 128 1.53 -5.90 -13.77
CA ARG A 128 0.34 -5.05 -13.88
C ARG A 128 0.35 -3.90 -12.87
N LEU A 129 0.66 -4.19 -11.60
CA LEU A 129 0.75 -3.19 -10.55
C LEU A 129 1.90 -2.21 -10.76
N ALA A 130 3.06 -2.68 -11.22
CA ALA A 130 4.20 -1.83 -11.54
C ALA A 130 3.87 -0.86 -12.68
N GLU A 131 3.28 -1.37 -13.77
CA GLU A 131 2.87 -0.56 -14.94
C GLU A 131 1.83 0.49 -14.53
N ALA A 132 0.80 0.09 -13.79
CA ALA A 132 -0.22 1.01 -13.27
C ALA A 132 0.37 2.08 -12.33
N SER A 133 1.32 1.70 -11.47
CA SER A 133 1.99 2.65 -10.56
C SER A 133 2.86 3.67 -11.31
N LYS A 134 3.57 3.23 -12.36
CA LYS A 134 4.37 4.08 -13.25
C LYS A 134 3.48 5.07 -13.99
N GLU A 135 2.36 4.60 -14.55
CA GLU A 135 1.39 5.46 -15.23
C GLU A 135 0.77 6.49 -14.27
N LYS A 136 0.38 6.07 -13.07
CA LYS A 136 -0.13 6.95 -12.01
C LYS A 136 0.88 8.04 -11.65
N LEU A 137 2.16 7.69 -11.50
CA LEU A 137 3.22 8.65 -11.20
C LEU A 137 3.46 9.62 -12.37
N GLN A 138 3.38 9.14 -13.62
CA GLN A 138 3.50 9.99 -14.80
C GLN A 138 2.36 11.02 -14.87
N LYS A 139 1.12 10.58 -14.63
CA LYS A 139 -0.08 11.44 -14.64
C LYS A 139 -0.14 12.40 -13.45
N SER A 140 0.64 12.17 -12.39
CA SER A 140 0.59 13.02 -11.20
C SER A 140 1.21 14.41 -11.40
N GLY A 141 1.90 14.65 -12.52
CA GLY A 141 2.56 15.92 -12.81
C GLY A 141 3.74 16.27 -11.88
N ARG A 142 4.23 15.31 -11.07
CA ARG A 142 5.36 15.54 -10.16
C ARG A 142 6.69 15.68 -10.89
N TYR A 143 6.78 15.08 -12.08
CA TYR A 143 7.96 15.08 -12.91
C TYR A 143 7.62 15.71 -14.26
N ASN A 144 8.41 16.70 -14.66
CA ASN A 144 8.29 17.35 -15.98
C ASN A 144 8.93 16.54 -17.10
N LYS A 145 9.59 15.43 -16.76
CA LYS A 145 10.25 14.51 -17.69
C LYS A 145 9.53 13.15 -17.67
N PRO A 146 9.60 12.38 -18.77
CA PRO A 146 9.07 11.02 -18.80
C PRO A 146 9.71 10.12 -17.74
N ILE A 147 8.92 9.21 -17.18
CA ILE A 147 9.43 8.16 -16.30
C ILE A 147 10.04 7.04 -17.16
N VAL A 148 11.36 6.89 -17.03
CA VAL A 148 12.17 5.95 -17.84
C VAL A 148 12.53 4.67 -17.09
N THR A 149 12.15 4.52 -15.83
CA THR A 149 12.37 3.30 -15.04
C THR A 149 11.85 2.06 -15.75
N GLU A 150 12.72 1.06 -15.87
CA GLU A 150 12.44 -0.21 -16.55
C GLU A 150 11.46 -1.05 -15.73
N ILE A 151 10.55 -1.75 -16.42
CA ILE A 151 9.71 -2.80 -15.81
C ILE A 151 9.96 -4.05 -16.63
N THR A 152 10.63 -5.03 -16.03
CA THR A 152 11.09 -6.23 -16.75
C THR A 152 10.96 -7.48 -15.88
N LYS A 153 10.95 -8.65 -16.50
CA LYS A 153 10.82 -9.91 -15.77
C LYS A 153 12.05 -10.14 -14.89
N ALA A 154 11.84 -10.59 -13.66
CA ALA A 154 12.94 -10.99 -12.80
C ALA A 154 13.76 -12.11 -13.47
N SER A 155 15.07 -11.90 -13.52
CA SER A 155 16.04 -12.91 -13.92
C SER A 155 16.79 -13.43 -12.69
N LYS A 156 17.83 -14.25 -12.89
CA LYS A 156 18.63 -14.76 -11.78
C LYS A 156 19.19 -13.60 -10.94
N PHE A 157 19.06 -13.72 -9.63
CA PHE A 157 19.58 -12.77 -8.66
C PHE A 157 20.84 -13.35 -8.02
N TYR A 158 21.93 -12.62 -8.12
CA TYR A 158 23.21 -12.98 -7.50
C TYR A 158 23.39 -12.13 -6.24
N LYS A 159 23.40 -12.78 -5.07
CA LYS A 159 23.65 -12.10 -3.81
C LYS A 159 25.05 -11.44 -3.84
N ALA A 160 25.12 -10.17 -3.48
CA ALA A 160 26.38 -9.45 -3.34
C ALA A 160 27.13 -9.91 -2.08
N GLU A 161 28.42 -9.64 -2.06
CA GLU A 161 29.35 -9.98 -0.99
C GLU A 161 28.87 -9.46 0.38
N GLU A 162 29.24 -10.17 1.45
CA GLU A 162 28.72 -9.91 2.81
C GLU A 162 29.02 -8.49 3.34
N TYR A 163 30.09 -7.86 2.87
CA TYR A 163 30.41 -6.49 3.26
C TYR A 163 29.43 -5.46 2.69
N HIS A 164 28.70 -5.77 1.61
CA HIS A 164 27.64 -4.93 1.08
C HIS A 164 26.31 -5.09 1.81
N GLN A 165 26.07 -6.25 2.43
CA GLN A 165 24.82 -6.53 3.13
C GLN A 165 24.68 -5.63 4.37
N GLN A 166 23.58 -4.89 4.45
CA GLN A 166 23.29 -3.94 5.54
C GLN A 166 24.41 -2.91 5.74
N TYR A 167 25.06 -2.48 4.66
CA TYR A 167 26.19 -1.55 4.70
C TYR A 167 25.87 -0.26 5.48
N TYR A 168 24.64 0.26 5.35
CA TYR A 168 24.20 1.45 6.08
C TYR A 168 24.19 1.27 7.61
N LYS A 169 24.01 0.04 8.11
CA LYS A 169 24.11 -0.28 9.54
C LYS A 169 25.56 -0.47 9.96
N LYS A 170 26.32 -1.24 9.18
CA LYS A 170 27.72 -1.60 9.47
C LYS A 170 28.67 -0.41 9.37
N ASN A 171 28.39 0.53 8.46
CA ASN A 171 29.24 1.67 8.12
C ASN A 171 28.45 2.99 8.17
N ALA A 172 27.68 3.20 9.24
CA ALA A 172 26.72 4.31 9.35
C ALA A 172 27.30 5.68 9.01
N SER A 173 28.46 6.06 9.58
CA SER A 173 29.07 7.37 9.30
C SER A 173 29.41 7.55 7.83
N ARG A 174 30.02 6.53 7.20
CA ARG A 174 30.43 6.59 5.79
C ARG A 174 29.21 6.60 4.86
N TYR A 175 28.18 5.82 5.20
CA TYR A 175 26.92 5.81 4.49
C TYR A 175 26.22 7.18 4.54
N GLU A 176 26.12 7.81 5.72
CA GLU A 176 25.49 9.13 5.87
C GLU A 176 26.27 10.21 5.10
N SER A 177 27.61 10.22 5.17
CA SER A 177 28.42 11.14 4.36
C SER A 177 28.17 10.97 2.87
N TYR A 178 28.11 9.72 2.39
CA TYR A 178 27.79 9.42 0.99
C TYR A 178 26.37 9.88 0.61
N LYS A 179 25.36 9.54 1.41
CA LYS A 179 23.96 9.89 1.18
C LYS A 179 23.78 11.41 1.10
N ASN A 180 24.38 12.16 2.02
CA ASN A 180 24.32 13.63 2.05
C ASN A 180 25.01 14.27 0.84
N ALA A 181 26.13 13.70 0.39
CA ALA A 181 26.86 14.19 -0.77
C ALA A 181 26.20 13.81 -2.12
N SER A 182 25.37 12.76 -2.15
CA SER A 182 24.81 12.22 -3.39
C SER A 182 23.85 13.17 -4.13
N GLY A 183 23.30 14.18 -3.46
CA GLY A 183 22.22 15.03 -4.01
C GLY A 183 20.81 14.43 -3.85
N ARG A 184 20.71 13.21 -3.32
CA ARG A 184 19.45 12.47 -3.15
C ARG A 184 18.46 13.20 -2.28
N GLU A 185 18.87 13.62 -1.08
CA GLU A 185 17.94 14.24 -0.12
C GLU A 185 17.39 15.57 -0.64
N GLN A 186 18.24 16.39 -1.27
CA GLN A 186 17.82 17.67 -1.85
C GLN A 186 16.83 17.45 -2.99
N PHE A 187 17.08 16.45 -3.85
CA PHE A 187 16.16 16.08 -4.93
C PHE A 187 14.82 15.59 -4.38
N LEU A 188 14.84 14.63 -3.45
CA LEU A 188 13.63 14.07 -2.88
C LEU A 188 12.81 15.13 -2.14
N LYS A 189 13.46 16.02 -1.39
CA LYS A 189 12.80 17.15 -0.72
C LYS A 189 12.13 18.10 -1.72
N LYS A 190 12.77 18.35 -2.87
CA LYS A 190 12.20 19.21 -3.92
C LYS A 190 10.94 18.60 -4.55
N ILE A 191 10.92 17.28 -4.78
CA ILE A 191 9.80 16.60 -5.45
C ILE A 191 8.67 16.23 -4.49
N TRP A 192 9.01 15.86 -3.25
CA TRP A 192 8.08 15.28 -2.28
C TRP A 192 7.81 16.17 -1.07
N GLY A 193 8.53 17.27 -0.90
CA GLY A 193 8.42 18.15 0.27
C GLY A 193 9.28 17.69 1.45
N ASP A 194 9.09 18.31 2.61
CA ASP A 194 9.86 17.97 3.81
C ASP A 194 9.43 16.61 4.40
N LEU A 195 10.19 15.57 4.09
CA LEU A 195 10.03 14.23 4.65
C LEU A 195 10.71 14.10 6.04
N SER A 196 11.36 15.15 6.55
CA SER A 196 12.26 15.08 7.72
C SER A 196 11.60 14.99 9.10
N LEU A 197 10.26 14.88 9.19
CA LEU A 197 9.58 14.67 10.48
C LEU A 197 9.22 13.20 10.80
N THR A 198 9.57 12.24 9.96
CA THR A 198 9.32 10.82 10.29
C THR A 198 10.59 10.13 10.77
N LYS A 199 10.91 10.31 12.06
CA LYS A 199 11.87 9.45 12.80
C LYS A 199 11.41 7.98 12.91
N ASN A 200 10.38 7.57 12.18
CA ASN A 200 9.88 6.20 12.14
C ASN A 200 9.21 5.89 10.79
N PRO A 201 9.74 4.96 9.97
CA PRO A 201 9.14 4.58 8.68
C PRO A 201 7.73 4.00 8.78
N ALA A 202 7.35 3.50 9.95
CA ALA A 202 5.97 3.10 10.25
C ALA A 202 4.99 4.28 10.26
N ASN A 203 5.44 5.49 10.65
CA ASN A 203 4.62 6.71 10.59
C ASN A 203 4.73 7.39 9.21
N ALA A 204 5.84 7.19 8.50
CA ALA A 204 5.96 7.57 7.11
C ALA A 204 4.86 6.90 6.28
N GLN A 205 4.64 5.58 6.39
CA GLN A 205 3.52 4.91 5.70
C GLN A 205 2.14 5.54 5.96
N LYS A 206 1.94 6.14 7.14
CA LYS A 206 0.69 6.80 7.54
C LYS A 206 0.56 8.23 6.99
N GLU A 207 1.66 8.97 6.91
CA GLU A 207 1.70 10.31 6.29
C GLU A 207 1.83 10.26 4.77
N LEU A 208 2.36 9.16 4.20
CA LEU A 208 2.58 8.96 2.77
C LEU A 208 1.29 8.68 1.98
N LYS A 209 0.28 8.08 2.62
CA LYS A 209 -1.01 7.77 1.98
C LYS A 209 -2.01 8.92 2.05
N ASN A 210 -1.73 9.95 2.85
CA ASN A 210 -2.56 11.14 2.96
C ASN A 210 -2.04 12.26 2.06
N PRO A 211 -2.89 12.84 1.19
CA PRO A 211 -2.58 14.13 0.58
C PRO A 211 -2.18 15.14 1.67
N SER A 212 -1.27 16.05 1.36
CA SER A 212 -0.83 17.03 2.36
C SER A 212 -2.03 17.82 2.89
N LYS A 213 -1.90 18.41 4.08
CA LYS A 213 -2.95 19.22 4.69
C LYS A 213 -3.49 20.29 3.72
N GLU A 214 -2.62 20.88 2.90
CA GLU A 214 -2.99 21.87 1.89
C GLU A 214 -3.69 21.24 0.68
N ASP A 215 -3.23 20.07 0.22
CA ASP A 215 -3.87 19.35 -0.88
C ASP A 215 -5.28 18.91 -0.49
N LEU A 216 -5.47 18.43 0.75
CA LEU A 216 -6.78 18.05 1.26
C LEU A 216 -7.73 19.24 1.33
N LYS A 217 -7.27 20.42 1.77
CA LYS A 217 -8.09 21.63 1.80
C LYS A 217 -8.49 22.13 0.40
N LYS A 218 -7.70 21.82 -0.62
CA LYS A 218 -8.03 22.15 -2.03
C LYS A 218 -8.99 21.14 -2.65
N LYS A 219 -8.94 19.87 -2.23
CA LYS A 219 -9.73 18.77 -2.82
C LYS A 219 -11.05 18.51 -2.11
N LEU A 220 -11.09 18.70 -0.80
CA LEU A 220 -12.25 18.41 0.04
C LEU A 220 -13.05 19.69 0.32
N THR A 221 -14.37 19.54 0.44
CA THR A 221 -15.20 20.61 1.01
C THR A 221 -14.82 20.87 2.47
N PRO A 222 -15.13 22.06 3.03
CA PRO A 222 -14.88 22.34 4.44
C PRO A 222 -15.48 21.30 5.40
N LEU A 223 -16.67 20.77 5.07
CA LEU A 223 -17.31 19.73 5.87
C LEU A 223 -16.57 18.38 5.77
N GLN A 224 -16.22 17.95 4.56
CA GLN A 224 -15.46 16.71 4.34
C GLN A 224 -14.10 16.75 5.05
N TYR A 225 -13.39 17.89 4.97
CA TYR A 225 -12.14 18.09 5.69
C TYR A 225 -12.34 18.05 7.21
N LYS A 226 -13.36 18.76 7.72
CA LYS A 226 -13.67 18.78 9.16
C LYS A 226 -14.00 17.38 9.68
N VAL A 227 -14.82 16.62 8.95
CA VAL A 227 -15.19 15.25 9.33
C VAL A 227 -13.95 14.35 9.29
N THR A 228 -13.31 14.19 8.13
CA THR A 228 -12.25 13.21 7.93
C THR A 228 -10.97 13.52 8.72
N GLN A 229 -10.57 14.78 8.80
CA GLN A 229 -9.27 15.17 9.37
C GLN A 229 -9.34 15.71 10.80
N GLN A 230 -10.51 16.22 11.22
CA GLN A 230 -10.68 16.86 12.54
C GLN A 230 -11.67 16.12 13.44
N CYS A 231 -12.06 14.89 13.08
CA CYS A 231 -13.05 14.08 13.79
C CYS A 231 -14.39 14.83 13.98
N GLY A 232 -14.78 15.64 13.00
CA GLY A 232 -16.08 16.27 12.97
C GLY A 232 -17.20 15.28 12.70
N THR A 233 -18.43 15.69 12.99
CA THR A 233 -19.64 14.92 12.68
C THR A 233 -20.60 15.82 11.89
N GLU A 234 -21.11 15.33 10.76
CA GLU A 234 -22.10 16.04 9.95
C GLU A 234 -23.49 15.98 10.62
N LYS A 235 -24.43 16.80 10.14
CA LYS A 235 -25.79 16.84 10.69
C LYS A 235 -26.58 15.58 10.29
N ALA A 236 -27.36 15.05 11.23
CA ALA A 236 -28.30 13.98 10.97
C ALA A 236 -29.36 14.44 9.94
N PHE A 237 -29.73 13.55 9.01
CA PHE A 237 -30.72 13.75 7.94
C PHE A 237 -30.42 14.87 6.92
N ASP A 238 -29.36 15.64 7.14
CA ASP A 238 -28.87 16.70 6.25
C ASP A 238 -27.50 16.31 5.71
N ASN A 239 -27.48 15.19 4.98
CA ASN A 239 -26.28 14.65 4.35
C ASN A 239 -26.61 13.84 3.09
N GLU A 240 -25.62 13.54 2.26
CA GLU A 240 -25.85 13.01 0.91
C GLU A 240 -26.34 11.54 0.90
N TYR A 241 -25.89 10.73 1.87
CA TYR A 241 -26.05 9.27 1.79
C TYR A 241 -26.95 8.65 2.85
N TRP A 242 -27.56 9.42 3.76
CA TRP A 242 -28.48 8.83 4.75
C TRP A 242 -29.61 8.02 4.09
N ASN A 243 -30.24 8.57 3.04
CA ASN A 243 -31.34 7.92 2.32
C ASN A 243 -30.92 7.21 1.02
N ASN A 244 -29.64 7.19 0.64
CA ASN A 244 -29.22 6.53 -0.59
C ASN A 244 -29.54 5.02 -0.56
N LYS A 245 -30.19 4.52 -1.62
CA LYS A 245 -30.58 3.10 -1.82
C LYS A 245 -30.03 2.49 -3.12
N ARG A 246 -29.22 3.24 -3.89
CA ARG A 246 -28.64 2.74 -5.14
C ARG A 246 -27.66 1.59 -4.89
N GLU A 247 -27.57 0.66 -5.83
CA GLU A 247 -26.57 -0.40 -5.82
C GLU A 247 -25.17 0.16 -6.09
N GLY A 248 -24.20 -0.20 -5.25
CA GLY A 248 -22.83 0.29 -5.38
C GLY A 248 -21.99 0.07 -4.13
N ILE A 249 -20.82 0.70 -4.11
CA ILE A 249 -19.93 0.69 -2.94
C ILE A 249 -19.67 2.11 -2.45
N TYR A 250 -19.30 2.21 -1.18
CA TYR A 250 -18.84 3.43 -0.55
C TYR A 250 -17.34 3.33 -0.31
N VAL A 251 -16.59 4.23 -0.92
CA VAL A 251 -15.14 4.32 -0.75
C VAL A 251 -14.78 5.51 0.14
N ASP A 252 -13.59 5.49 0.73
CA ASP A 252 -13.05 6.67 1.41
C ASP A 252 -12.91 7.83 0.42
N ILE A 253 -13.44 8.99 0.78
CA ILE A 253 -13.34 10.19 -0.06
C ILE A 253 -11.88 10.67 -0.25
N VAL A 254 -10.98 10.31 0.67
CA VAL A 254 -9.57 10.70 0.63
C VAL A 254 -8.71 9.70 -0.14
N SER A 255 -8.73 8.42 0.26
CA SER A 255 -7.85 7.39 -0.31
C SER A 255 -8.47 6.65 -1.50
N GLY A 256 -9.81 6.66 -1.63
CA GLY A 256 -10.54 5.79 -2.56
C GLY A 256 -10.59 4.33 -2.11
N GLU A 257 -10.11 3.97 -0.91
CA GLU A 257 -10.16 2.58 -0.47
C GLU A 257 -11.62 2.12 -0.25
N PRO A 258 -12.01 0.90 -0.66
CA PRO A 258 -13.36 0.38 -0.45
C PRO A 258 -13.68 0.17 1.03
N LEU A 259 -14.77 0.75 1.52
CA LEU A 259 -15.13 0.72 2.94
C LEU A 259 -16.41 -0.08 3.20
N PHE A 260 -17.49 0.21 2.46
CA PHE A 260 -18.81 -0.40 2.68
C PHE A 260 -19.53 -0.72 1.37
N SER A 261 -20.48 -1.65 1.42
CA SER A 261 -21.36 -2.00 0.30
C SER A 261 -22.79 -1.55 0.54
N SER A 262 -23.52 -1.22 -0.53
CA SER A 262 -24.96 -0.96 -0.46
C SER A 262 -25.77 -2.14 0.09
N LEU A 263 -25.29 -3.38 -0.06
CA LEU A 263 -25.93 -4.60 0.46
C LEU A 263 -25.98 -4.67 1.99
N ASP A 264 -24.99 -4.03 2.62
CA ASP A 264 -24.86 -3.97 4.07
C ASP A 264 -25.45 -2.69 4.65
N LYS A 265 -25.81 -1.73 3.81
CA LYS A 265 -26.49 -0.50 4.21
C LYS A 265 -27.93 -0.80 4.63
N TYR A 266 -28.38 -0.18 5.70
CA TYR A 266 -29.76 -0.28 6.16
C TYR A 266 -30.24 1.05 6.76
N ASP A 267 -31.54 1.17 6.97
CA ASP A 267 -32.12 2.32 7.66
C ASP A 267 -32.12 2.08 9.16
N SER A 268 -31.33 2.87 9.88
CA SER A 268 -31.20 2.80 11.34
C SER A 268 -32.07 3.85 12.05
N GLY A 269 -32.68 4.78 11.32
CA GLY A 269 -33.38 5.94 11.90
C GLY A 269 -32.48 6.96 12.59
N THR A 270 -31.14 6.83 12.55
CA THR A 270 -30.25 7.79 13.23
C THR A 270 -29.96 9.05 12.41
N GLY A 271 -30.25 9.02 11.11
CA GLY A 271 -29.98 10.14 10.19
C GLY A 271 -28.58 10.15 9.57
N TRP A 272 -27.76 9.13 9.81
CA TRP A 272 -26.49 8.91 9.11
C TRP A 272 -26.50 7.56 8.38
N PRO A 273 -25.79 7.41 7.25
CA PRO A 273 -25.67 6.13 6.58
C PRO A 273 -25.12 5.07 7.55
N SER A 274 -25.87 3.98 7.68
CA SER A 274 -25.60 2.92 8.65
C SER A 274 -25.39 1.58 7.94
N PHE A 275 -24.37 0.84 8.35
CA PHE A 275 -23.98 -0.43 7.73
C PHE A 275 -23.86 -1.54 8.78
N LYS A 276 -24.18 -2.77 8.38
CA LYS A 276 -24.07 -3.98 9.23
C LYS A 276 -22.63 -4.45 9.41
N LYS A 277 -21.80 -4.27 8.37
CA LYS A 277 -20.40 -4.69 8.32
C LYS A 277 -19.65 -3.87 7.28
N SER A 278 -18.33 -3.85 7.38
CA SER A 278 -17.45 -3.33 6.34
C SER A 278 -17.35 -4.29 5.15
N LEU A 279 -17.01 -3.73 3.98
CA LEU A 279 -16.77 -4.48 2.76
C LEU A 279 -15.48 -5.30 2.86
N GLU A 280 -14.42 -4.66 3.36
CA GLU A 280 -13.10 -5.25 3.56
C GLU A 280 -12.65 -4.95 5.00
N PRO A 281 -12.70 -5.92 5.94
CA PRO A 281 -12.34 -5.69 7.35
C PRO A 281 -10.93 -5.10 7.51
N LYS A 282 -10.01 -5.48 6.63
CA LYS A 282 -8.64 -4.95 6.62
C LYS A 282 -8.58 -3.44 6.36
N ASN A 283 -9.58 -2.82 5.71
CA ASN A 283 -9.59 -1.38 5.39
C ASN A 283 -10.15 -0.51 6.53
N ILE A 284 -10.62 -1.12 7.62
CA ILE A 284 -11.16 -0.43 8.79
C ILE A 284 -10.19 -0.53 9.96
N ILE A 285 -10.00 0.58 10.67
CA ILE A 285 -9.32 0.65 11.96
C ILE A 285 -10.34 1.09 13.01
N GLU A 286 -10.52 0.26 14.04
CA GLU A 286 -11.35 0.55 15.19
C GLU A 286 -10.46 1.05 16.35
N LYS A 287 -10.79 2.21 16.92
CA LYS A 287 -10.07 2.81 18.06
C LYS A 287 -11.03 3.12 19.19
N GLU A 288 -10.62 2.88 20.43
CA GLU A 288 -11.41 3.27 21.60
C GLU A 288 -11.45 4.81 21.71
N ASP A 289 -12.66 5.40 21.68
CA ASP A 289 -12.91 6.83 21.84
C ASP A 289 -13.44 7.11 23.26
N LYS A 290 -12.65 7.86 24.03
CA LYS A 290 -12.96 8.29 25.42
C LYS A 290 -13.29 9.77 25.52
N LYS A 291 -13.53 10.47 24.41
CA LYS A 291 -13.74 11.94 24.41
C LYS A 291 -15.09 12.38 24.99
N LEU A 292 -16.06 11.46 25.06
CA LEU A 292 -17.36 11.70 25.70
C LEU A 292 -17.53 10.73 26.88
N PHE A 293 -18.44 11.04 27.81
CA PHE A 293 -18.75 10.23 29.01
C PHE A 293 -19.26 8.81 28.71
N THR A 294 -19.39 8.44 27.43
CA THR A 294 -19.75 7.12 26.93
C THR A 294 -18.60 6.53 26.11
N LYS A 295 -18.22 5.28 26.40
CA LYS A 295 -17.24 4.54 25.59
C LYS A 295 -17.84 4.30 24.21
N ARG A 296 -17.22 4.86 23.17
CA ARG A 296 -17.58 4.58 21.77
C ARG A 296 -16.36 4.01 21.06
N THR A 297 -16.58 3.24 20.00
CA THR A 297 -15.49 2.77 19.14
C THR A 297 -15.47 3.63 17.89
N GLU A 298 -14.45 4.48 17.76
CA GLU A 298 -14.20 5.26 16.56
C GLU A 298 -13.81 4.34 15.40
N VAL A 299 -14.39 4.60 14.24
CA VAL A 299 -14.09 3.90 12.99
C VAL A 299 -13.32 4.84 12.08
N ARG A 300 -12.16 4.39 11.61
CA ARG A 300 -11.29 5.12 10.69
C ARG A 300 -10.93 4.28 9.48
N SER A 301 -10.64 4.91 8.35
CA SER A 301 -10.10 4.23 7.18
C SER A 301 -8.62 3.89 7.39
N ARG A 302 -8.15 2.80 6.79
CA ARG A 302 -6.77 2.34 7.03
C ARG A 302 -5.75 3.13 6.25
N ASN A 303 -6.01 3.39 4.97
CA ASN A 303 -5.03 4.02 4.10
C ASN A 303 -4.92 5.52 4.39
N ALA A 304 -6.03 6.23 4.59
CA ALA A 304 -5.99 7.66 4.88
C ALA A 304 -6.14 8.04 6.36
N ASP A 305 -6.32 7.09 7.28
CA ASP A 305 -6.67 7.40 8.68
C ASP A 305 -7.82 8.41 8.78
N SER A 306 -8.74 8.43 7.80
CA SER A 306 -9.89 9.35 7.77
C SER A 306 -10.83 8.96 8.89
N HIS A 307 -11.27 9.93 9.71
CA HIS A 307 -12.37 9.70 10.62
C HIS A 307 -13.66 9.45 9.81
N LEU A 308 -14.24 8.26 10.00
CA LEU A 308 -15.46 7.84 9.31
C LEU A 308 -16.68 8.04 10.20
N GLY A 309 -16.60 7.63 11.46
CA GLY A 309 -17.69 7.71 12.42
C GLY A 309 -17.47 6.77 13.59
N HIS A 310 -18.51 6.04 14.01
CA HIS A 310 -18.46 5.13 15.15
C HIS A 310 -19.20 3.83 14.87
N VAL A 311 -18.78 2.76 15.54
CA VAL A 311 -19.47 1.46 15.53
C VAL A 311 -20.13 1.21 16.89
N PHE A 312 -21.34 0.69 16.84
CA PHE A 312 -22.19 0.38 18.00
C PHE A 312 -22.67 -1.07 17.95
N SER A 313 -22.99 -1.65 19.10
CA SER A 313 -23.50 -3.03 19.24
C SER A 313 -25.04 -3.11 19.24
N ASP A 314 -25.72 -2.08 18.72
CA ASP A 314 -27.18 -1.96 18.61
C ASP A 314 -27.69 -2.22 17.18
N GLY A 315 -26.87 -2.90 16.35
CA GLY A 315 -27.20 -3.20 14.97
C GLY A 315 -28.09 -4.44 14.81
N PRO A 316 -28.61 -4.69 13.59
CA PRO A 316 -29.42 -5.87 13.33
C PRO A 316 -28.57 -7.15 13.34
N LYS A 317 -29.21 -8.25 13.76
CA LYS A 317 -28.62 -9.60 13.73
C LYS A 317 -28.35 -10.05 12.28
N PRO A 318 -27.38 -10.95 12.04
CA PRO A 318 -26.60 -11.72 13.01
C PRO A 318 -25.36 -10.99 13.57
N ALA A 319 -24.84 -9.97 12.87
CA ALA A 319 -23.63 -9.28 13.29
C ALA A 319 -23.84 -8.44 14.57
N GLY A 320 -25.03 -7.86 14.74
CA GLY A 320 -25.32 -6.99 15.89
C GLY A 320 -24.58 -5.66 15.87
N LEU A 321 -23.87 -5.34 14.78
CA LEU A 321 -23.07 -4.13 14.65
C LEU A 321 -23.78 -3.09 13.79
N ARG A 322 -23.66 -1.83 14.20
CA ARG A 322 -24.09 -0.64 13.46
C ARG A 322 -22.90 0.27 13.24
N TYR A 323 -22.33 0.23 12.05
CA TYR A 323 -21.36 1.22 11.58
C TYR A 323 -22.11 2.48 11.18
N CYS A 324 -22.09 3.50 12.04
CA CYS A 324 -22.73 4.80 11.82
C CYS A 324 -21.69 5.78 11.26
N ILE A 325 -21.77 6.06 9.96
CA ILE A 325 -20.70 6.71 9.20
C ILE A 325 -21.17 8.07 8.68
N ASN A 326 -20.28 9.05 8.60
CA ASN A 326 -20.56 10.33 7.97
C ASN A 326 -20.50 10.19 6.43
N SER A 327 -21.51 10.67 5.73
CA SER A 327 -21.52 10.79 4.26
C SER A 327 -20.35 11.63 3.76
N ALA A 328 -19.99 12.70 4.48
CA ALA A 328 -18.85 13.55 4.15
C ALA A 328 -17.48 12.84 4.24
N ALA A 329 -17.42 11.62 4.77
CA ALA A 329 -16.22 10.79 4.74
C ALA A 329 -16.22 9.76 3.59
N LEU A 330 -17.33 9.67 2.85
CA LEU A 330 -17.56 8.66 1.84
C LEU A 330 -17.69 9.30 0.45
N ARG A 331 -17.37 8.51 -0.57
CA ARG A 331 -17.78 8.74 -1.95
C ARG A 331 -18.51 7.50 -2.46
N PHE A 332 -19.73 7.67 -2.95
CA PHE A 332 -20.49 6.56 -3.49
C PHE A 332 -20.11 6.30 -4.95
N ILE A 333 -19.81 5.03 -5.28
CA ILE A 333 -19.58 4.58 -6.65
C ILE A 333 -20.71 3.63 -7.03
N PRO A 334 -21.59 4.03 -7.97
CA PRO A 334 -22.70 3.19 -8.37
C PRO A 334 -22.21 1.98 -9.18
N LYS A 335 -22.97 0.88 -9.13
CA LYS A 335 -22.63 -0.41 -9.76
C LYS A 335 -22.20 -0.25 -11.22
N GLU A 336 -22.90 0.57 -11.99
CA GLU A 336 -22.64 0.86 -13.40
C GLU A 336 -21.29 1.55 -13.68
N ASN A 337 -20.65 2.12 -12.66
CA ASN A 337 -19.36 2.81 -12.78
C ASN A 337 -18.19 2.05 -12.14
N LEU A 338 -18.44 0.93 -11.43
CA LEU A 338 -17.38 0.22 -10.71
C LEU A 338 -16.21 -0.20 -11.60
N GLU A 339 -16.49 -0.78 -12.77
CA GLU A 339 -15.44 -1.20 -13.70
C GLU A 339 -14.63 -0.01 -14.23
N LYS A 340 -15.33 1.05 -14.65
CA LYS A 340 -14.71 2.28 -15.19
C LYS A 340 -13.82 2.98 -14.16
N GLU A 341 -14.18 2.90 -12.89
CA GLU A 341 -13.45 3.52 -11.80
C GLU A 341 -12.41 2.61 -11.14
N GLY A 342 -12.21 1.38 -11.64
CA GLY A 342 -11.16 0.47 -11.19
C GLY A 342 -11.53 -0.42 -10.00
N TYR A 343 -12.82 -0.68 -9.80
CA TYR A 343 -13.42 -1.50 -8.72
C TYR A 343 -14.16 -2.73 -9.28
N ALA A 344 -13.72 -3.24 -10.44
CA ALA A 344 -14.38 -4.32 -11.17
C ALA A 344 -14.54 -5.61 -10.35
N GLU A 345 -13.64 -5.85 -9.39
CA GLU A 345 -13.68 -7.02 -8.50
C GLU A 345 -14.95 -7.05 -7.64
N TYR A 346 -15.50 -5.90 -7.28
CA TYR A 346 -16.70 -5.79 -6.43
C TYR A 346 -18.01 -5.96 -7.22
N LEU A 347 -17.97 -5.97 -8.56
CA LEU A 347 -19.16 -6.25 -9.37
C LEU A 347 -19.76 -7.61 -9.04
N LYS A 348 -18.93 -8.61 -8.72
CA LYS A 348 -19.38 -9.97 -8.39
C LYS A 348 -20.18 -10.02 -7.09
N LEU A 349 -19.98 -9.07 -6.19
CA LEU A 349 -20.69 -9.01 -4.91
C LEU A 349 -22.11 -8.44 -5.07
N LEU A 350 -22.31 -7.52 -6.02
CA LEU A 350 -23.57 -6.83 -6.26
C LEU A 350 -24.45 -7.55 -7.31
N LYS A 351 -24.26 -8.85 -7.52
CA LYS A 351 -24.98 -9.64 -8.54
C LYS A 351 -26.27 -10.24 -8.02
#